data_AF-A0A8T6G0F4-F1
#
_entry.id   AF-A0A8T6G0F4-F1
#
_cell.length_a   1.000
_cell.length_b   1.000
_cell.length_c   1.000
_cell.angle_alpha   90.00
_cell.angle_beta   90.00
_cell.angle_gamma   90.00
#
_symmetry.space_group_name_H-M   'P 1'
#
loop_
_entity.id
_entity.type
_entity.pdbx_description
1 polymer ?
#
loop_
_entity_poly.entity_id
_entity_poly.type
_entity_poly.pdbx_seq_one_letter_code
_entity_poly.pdbx_strand_id
1 'polypeptide(L)'
;MHDADYEATEKDPAQHTLLMAKLLEERNCDPRVIHAVRAHSDEHGVPRESLMDKALYACDNLSGLIIACALVRPDKKLASVTPKFVMRKYKEKAFAASAKREEIETCSGIGFTLPDFAAINLVALQGISEDLGL
;
A
#
# COMPACT_ATOMS: atom_id res chain seq x y z
N MET A 1 4.19 8.77 -2.84
CA MET A 1 5.06 9.57 -1.94
C MET A 1 6.03 8.66 -1.20
N HIS A 2 5.58 7.54 -0.62
CA HIS A 2 6.49 6.56 0.01
C HIS A 2 7.31 5.75 -1.00
N ASP A 3 6.71 5.32 -2.13
CA ASP A 3 7.41 4.63 -3.23
C ASP A 3 8.05 5.55 -4.28
N ALA A 4 8.09 6.86 -4.05
CA ALA A 4 8.55 7.79 -5.09
C ALA A 4 10.04 7.63 -5.43
N ASP A 5 10.78 6.87 -4.63
CA ASP A 5 12.14 6.46 -4.94
C ASP A 5 12.22 5.18 -5.78
N TYR A 6 11.16 4.38 -5.90
CA TYR A 6 11.23 3.03 -6.47
C TYR A 6 11.65 3.01 -7.94
N GLU A 7 11.19 3.97 -8.75
CA GLU A 7 11.68 4.12 -10.13
C GLU A 7 13.09 4.70 -10.19
N ALA A 8 13.41 5.64 -9.28
CA ALA A 8 14.71 6.30 -9.22
C ALA A 8 15.83 5.37 -8.71
N THR A 9 15.49 4.32 -7.95
CA THR A 9 16.40 3.29 -7.47
C THR A 9 16.50 2.08 -8.40
N GLU A 10 16.00 2.18 -9.64
CA GLU A 10 15.93 1.07 -10.60
C GLU A 10 15.22 -0.19 -10.04
N LYS A 11 14.30 0.02 -9.08
CA LYS A 11 13.61 -1.06 -8.35
C LYS A 11 14.55 -1.93 -7.51
N ASP A 12 15.73 -1.42 -7.13
CA ASP A 12 16.62 -2.07 -6.18
C ASP A 12 16.01 -2.01 -4.76
N PRO A 13 15.59 -3.15 -4.19
CA PRO A 13 15.01 -3.19 -2.85
C PRO A 13 15.97 -2.66 -1.78
N ALA A 14 17.29 -2.83 -1.98
CA ALA A 14 18.32 -2.40 -1.04
C ALA A 14 18.48 -0.87 -0.98
N GLN A 15 17.94 -0.14 -1.96
CA GLN A 15 17.96 1.33 -1.98
C GLN A 15 16.58 1.93 -1.69
N HIS A 16 15.52 1.18 -1.96
CA HIS A 16 14.15 1.59 -1.69
C HIS A 16 13.93 1.91 -0.21
N THR A 17 13.07 2.89 0.06
CA THR A 17 12.80 3.54 1.36
C THR A 17 13.88 4.52 1.83
N LEU A 18 15.16 4.23 1.57
CA LEU A 18 16.28 5.03 2.08
C LEU A 18 16.40 6.36 1.34
N LEU A 19 16.29 6.32 0.00
CA LEU A 19 16.36 7.52 -0.82
C LEU A 19 15.16 8.42 -0.53
N MET A 20 13.94 7.86 -0.46
CA MET A 20 12.77 8.66 -0.16
C MET A 20 12.83 9.28 1.24
N ALA A 21 13.26 8.52 2.25
CA ALA A 21 13.42 9.05 3.61
C ALA A 21 14.42 10.22 3.65
N LYS A 22 15.57 10.10 2.98
CA LYS A 22 16.56 11.18 2.85
C LYS A 22 15.96 12.43 2.21
N LEU A 23 15.21 12.26 1.11
CA LEU A 23 14.55 13.36 0.40
C LEU A 23 13.47 14.07 1.24
N LEU A 24 12.82 13.35 2.16
CA LEU A 24 11.87 13.93 3.11
C LEU A 24 12.57 14.67 4.24
N GLU A 25 13.72 14.17 4.72
CA GLU A 25 14.58 14.84 5.69
C GLU A 25 15.07 16.19 5.15
N GLU A 26 15.57 16.23 3.91
CA GLU A 26 16.02 17.45 3.23
C GLU A 26 14.91 18.50 3.07
N ARG A 27 13.64 18.06 3.05
CA ARG A 27 12.46 18.93 2.96
C ARG A 27 11.87 19.31 4.32
N ASN A 28 12.51 18.92 5.43
CA ASN A 28 12.01 19.14 6.80
C ASN A 28 10.59 18.58 7.01
N CYS A 29 10.28 17.43 6.41
CA CYS A 29 9.01 16.74 6.65
C CYS A 29 8.93 16.20 8.09
N ASP A 30 7.71 15.89 8.54
CA ASP A 30 7.47 15.35 9.89
C ASP A 30 8.29 14.05 10.10
N PRO A 31 9.11 13.96 11.16
CA PRO A 31 9.91 12.78 11.48
C PRO A 31 9.10 11.48 11.56
N ARG A 32 7.83 11.56 11.96
CA ARG A 32 6.93 10.40 12.01
C ARG A 32 6.67 9.86 10.61
N VAL A 33 6.48 10.73 9.62
CA VAL A 33 6.25 10.33 8.22
C VAL A 33 7.53 9.71 7.64
N ILE A 34 8.68 10.32 7.93
CA ILE A 34 9.98 9.80 7.51
C ILE A 34 10.20 8.39 8.08
N HIS A 35 9.90 8.18 9.36
CA HIS A 35 9.99 6.87 9.99
C HIS A 35 9.07 5.84 9.34
N ALA A 36 7.79 6.18 9.09
CA ALA A 36 6.86 5.30 8.41
C ALA A 36 7.35 4.91 7.01
N VAL A 37 7.93 5.86 6.26
CA VAL A 37 8.57 5.57 4.97
C VAL A 37 9.77 4.64 5.12
N ARG A 38 10.58 4.72 6.18
CA ARG A 38 11.66 3.73 6.39
C ARG A 38 11.12 2.34 6.77
N ALA A 39 10.04 2.28 7.54
CA ALA A 39 9.50 1.05 8.12
C ALA A 39 8.53 0.26 7.21
N HIS A 40 8.13 0.81 6.05
CA HIS A 40 7.18 0.14 5.15
C HIS A 40 7.80 -0.99 4.30
N SER A 41 9.12 -1.23 4.41
CA SER A 41 9.78 -2.41 3.84
C SER A 41 10.46 -3.20 4.96
N ASP A 42 10.49 -4.53 4.84
CA ASP A 42 11.24 -5.41 5.73
C ASP A 42 12.76 -5.38 5.47
N GLU A 43 13.19 -4.89 4.30
CA GLU A 43 14.58 -5.02 3.79
C GLU A 43 15.63 -4.45 4.76
N HIS A 44 15.30 -3.34 5.43
CA HIS A 44 16.23 -2.59 6.28
C HIS A 44 16.09 -2.91 7.77
N GLY A 45 15.21 -3.84 8.14
CA GLY A 45 15.00 -4.24 9.54
C GLY A 45 14.49 -3.12 10.45
N VAL A 46 13.90 -2.06 9.89
CA VAL A 46 13.35 -0.94 10.66
C VAL A 46 12.04 -1.38 11.32
N PRO A 47 11.92 -1.32 12.67
CA PRO A 47 10.72 -1.78 13.35
C PRO A 47 9.53 -0.84 13.10
N ARG A 48 8.32 -1.40 13.06
CA ARG A 48 7.06 -0.64 12.97
C ARG A 48 6.56 -0.35 14.39
N GLU A 49 6.78 0.87 14.85
CA GLU A 49 6.49 1.28 16.22
C GLU A 49 5.12 1.94 16.32
N SER A 50 4.81 2.83 15.38
CA SER A 50 3.62 3.66 15.38
C SER A 50 2.44 3.00 14.66
N LEU A 51 1.23 3.51 14.91
CA LEU A 51 0.04 3.12 14.12
C LEU A 51 0.21 3.48 12.63
N MET A 52 0.92 4.56 12.32
CA MET A 52 1.15 4.99 10.94
C MET A 52 2.09 4.03 10.20
N ASP A 53 3.15 3.56 10.85
CA ASP A 53 4.09 2.59 10.26
C ASP A 53 3.34 1.30 9.89
N LYS A 54 2.53 0.80 10.82
CA LYS A 54 1.74 -0.43 10.65
C LYS A 54 0.64 -0.25 9.59
N ALA A 55 -0.03 0.90 9.58
CA ALA A 55 -1.06 1.19 8.61
C ALA A 55 -0.49 1.29 7.19
N LEU A 56 0.63 2.02 7.01
CA LEU A 56 1.30 2.16 5.72
C LEU A 56 1.72 0.80 5.18
N TYR A 57 2.36 -0.02 6.02
CA TYR A 57 2.78 -1.37 5.66
C TYR A 57 1.61 -2.25 5.18
N ALA A 58 0.51 -2.27 5.92
CA ALA A 58 -0.65 -3.09 5.58
C ALA A 58 -1.40 -2.57 4.34
N CYS A 59 -1.53 -1.25 4.16
CA CYS A 59 -2.30 -0.68 3.07
C CYS A 59 -1.57 -0.72 1.73
N ASP A 60 -0.24 -0.67 1.74
CA ASP A 60 0.57 -0.61 0.51
C ASP A 60 0.27 -1.77 -0.44
N ASN A 61 0.46 -3.01 0.02
CA ASN A 61 0.15 -4.21 -0.77
C ASN A 61 -1.35 -4.33 -1.12
N LEU A 62 -2.23 -3.92 -0.21
CA LEU A 62 -3.68 -3.97 -0.44
C LEU A 62 -4.10 -3.00 -1.54
N SER A 63 -3.47 -1.83 -1.62
CA SER A 63 -3.74 -0.83 -2.65
C SER A 63 -3.43 -1.38 -4.04
N GLY A 64 -2.28 -2.05 -4.21
CA GLY A 64 -1.92 -2.74 -5.46
C GLY A 64 -2.92 -3.83 -5.85
N LEU A 65 -3.43 -4.58 -4.88
CA LEU A 65 -4.48 -5.58 -5.11
C LEU A 65 -5.81 -4.94 -5.56
N ILE A 66 -6.21 -3.82 -4.97
CA ILE A 66 -7.44 -3.09 -5.35
C ILE A 66 -7.30 -2.47 -6.74
N ILE A 67 -6.14 -1.89 -7.07
CA ILE A 67 -5.84 -1.39 -8.41
C ILE A 67 -5.92 -2.53 -9.44
N ALA A 68 -5.31 -3.69 -9.14
CA ALA A 68 -5.43 -4.87 -9.99
C ALA A 68 -6.90 -5.30 -10.16
N CYS A 69 -7.73 -5.20 -9.11
CA CYS A 69 -9.16 -5.46 -9.20
C CYS A 69 -9.88 -4.54 -10.20
N ALA A 70 -9.52 -3.25 -10.24
CA ALA A 70 -10.06 -2.33 -11.24
C ALA A 70 -9.58 -2.68 -12.64
N LEU A 71 -8.28 -2.93 -12.83
CA LEU A 71 -7.68 -3.20 -14.14
C LEU A 71 -8.23 -4.44 -14.87
N VAL A 72 -8.72 -5.43 -14.13
CA VAL A 72 -9.37 -6.62 -14.73
C VAL A 72 -10.84 -6.44 -15.05
N ARG A 73 -11.44 -5.28 -14.73
CA ARG A 73 -12.80 -4.95 -15.13
C ARG A 73 -12.81 -4.49 -16.59
N PRO A 74 -13.88 -4.75 -17.36
CA PRO A 74 -14.00 -4.26 -18.73
C PRO A 74 -13.91 -2.73 -18.86
N ASP A 75 -14.48 -2.00 -17.89
CA ASP A 75 -14.46 -0.54 -17.83
C ASP A 75 -13.19 0.03 -17.20
N LYS A 76 -12.37 -0.83 -16.57
CA LYS A 76 -11.17 -0.48 -15.81
C LYS A 76 -11.41 0.56 -14.71
N LYS A 77 -12.63 0.60 -14.16
CA LYS A 77 -13.01 1.63 -13.17
C LYS A 77 -13.01 1.14 -11.72
N LEU A 78 -12.42 1.93 -10.82
CA LEU A 78 -12.52 1.74 -9.37
C LEU A 78 -13.96 1.89 -8.87
N ALA A 79 -14.77 2.75 -9.50
CA ALA A 79 -16.19 2.90 -9.18
C ALA A 79 -17.00 1.60 -9.36
N SER A 80 -16.51 0.68 -10.20
CA SER A 80 -17.14 -0.62 -10.47
C SER A 80 -16.63 -1.75 -9.57
N VAL A 81 -15.65 -1.48 -8.71
CA VAL A 81 -15.09 -2.42 -7.75
C VAL A 81 -15.88 -2.36 -6.44
N THR A 82 -16.11 -3.52 -5.83
CA THR A 82 -16.82 -3.63 -4.55
C THR A 82 -15.96 -4.35 -3.52
N PRO A 83 -16.15 -4.11 -2.20
CA PRO A 83 -15.38 -4.80 -1.15
C PRO A 83 -15.49 -6.33 -1.27
N LYS A 84 -16.68 -6.84 -1.62
CA LYS A 84 -16.90 -8.28 -1.85
C LYS A 84 -16.04 -8.83 -2.99
N PHE A 85 -15.88 -8.08 -4.07
CA PHE A 85 -15.03 -8.48 -5.19
C PHE A 85 -13.55 -8.47 -4.80
N VAL A 86 -13.10 -7.42 -4.09
CA VAL A 86 -11.74 -7.33 -3.53
C VAL A 86 -11.45 -8.53 -2.64
N MET A 87 -12.35 -8.87 -1.71
CA MET A 87 -12.19 -10.02 -0.82
C MET A 87 -12.20 -11.37 -1.54
N ARG A 88 -12.93 -11.50 -2.66
CA ARG A 88 -12.85 -12.70 -3.50
C ARG A 88 -11.48 -12.80 -4.15
N LYS A 89 -10.99 -11.71 -4.74
CA LYS A 89 -9.69 -11.63 -5.41
C LYS A 89 -8.52 -11.78 -4.45
N TYR A 90 -8.65 -11.28 -3.23
CA TYR A 90 -7.71 -11.52 -2.14
C TYR A 90 -7.41 -13.01 -1.93
N LYS A 91 -8.45 -13.87 -1.96
CA LYS A 91 -8.31 -15.32 -1.76
C LYS A 91 -7.67 -16.04 -2.96
N GLU A 92 -7.67 -15.43 -4.13
CA GLU A 92 -7.03 -15.96 -5.33
C GLU A 92 -5.53 -15.64 -5.29
N LYS A 93 -4.69 -16.53 -4.74
CA LYS A 93 -3.24 -16.28 -4.56
C LYS A 93 -2.49 -15.94 -5.85
N ALA A 94 -2.93 -16.47 -7.00
CA ALA A 94 -2.35 -16.17 -8.30
C ALA A 94 -2.71 -14.76 -8.82
N PHE A 95 -3.79 -14.16 -8.31
CA PHE A 95 -4.22 -12.83 -8.70
C PHE A 95 -3.39 -11.78 -7.95
N ALA A 96 -2.78 -10.83 -8.66
CA ALA A 96 -1.90 -9.84 -8.05
C ALA A 96 -0.87 -10.51 -7.11
N ALA A 97 -0.12 -11.48 -7.65
CA ALA A 97 0.80 -12.32 -6.87
C ALA A 97 1.93 -11.54 -6.19
N SER A 98 2.21 -10.31 -6.65
CA SER A 98 3.15 -9.40 -6.01
C SER A 98 2.61 -8.78 -4.72
N ALA A 99 1.28 -8.71 -4.53
CA ALA A 99 0.68 -8.21 -3.29
C ALA A 99 0.73 -9.30 -2.22
N LYS A 100 1.61 -9.15 -1.23
CA LYS A 100 1.81 -10.18 -0.20
C LYS A 100 0.66 -10.18 0.79
N ARG A 101 0.00 -11.34 0.93
CA ARG A 101 -1.23 -11.47 1.73
C ARG A 101 -0.95 -11.36 3.23
N GLU A 102 0.19 -11.90 3.62
CA GLU A 102 0.72 -11.89 4.98
C GLU A 102 0.95 -10.44 5.46
N GLU A 103 1.41 -9.55 4.57
CA GLU A 103 1.61 -8.14 4.89
C GLU A 103 0.28 -7.40 5.06
N ILE A 104 -0.71 -7.69 4.21
CA ILE A 104 -2.07 -7.15 4.33
C ILE A 104 -2.74 -7.60 5.63
N GLU A 105 -2.54 -8.84 6.07
CA GLU A 105 -3.13 -9.40 7.31
C GLU A 105 -2.64 -8.71 8.59
N THR A 106 -1.53 -7.97 8.52
CA THR A 106 -1.05 -7.15 9.64
C THR A 106 -2.00 -6.00 10.01
N CYS A 107 -3.01 -5.71 9.19
CA CYS A 107 -4.09 -4.76 9.53
C CYS A 107 -4.83 -5.13 10.83
N SER A 108 -4.82 -6.40 11.24
CA SER A 108 -5.32 -6.83 12.55
C SER A 108 -4.59 -6.16 13.72
N GLY A 109 -3.29 -5.89 13.57
CA GLY A 109 -2.44 -5.21 14.57
C GLY A 109 -2.75 -3.73 14.77
N ILE A 110 -3.59 -3.13 13.91
CA ILE A 110 -4.12 -1.78 14.04
C ILE A 110 -5.63 -1.77 14.30
N GLY A 111 -6.22 -2.92 14.63
CA GLY A 111 -7.60 -3.04 15.10
C GLY A 111 -8.65 -3.16 13.99
N PHE A 112 -8.26 -3.42 12.74
CA PHE A 112 -9.20 -3.64 11.65
C PHE A 112 -9.36 -5.12 11.32
N THR A 113 -10.58 -5.52 10.95
CA THR A 113 -10.77 -6.78 10.23
C THR A 113 -10.34 -6.59 8.78
N LEU A 114 -9.89 -7.65 8.12
CA LEU A 114 -9.49 -7.58 6.71
C LEU A 114 -10.62 -7.06 5.78
N PRO A 115 -11.90 -7.48 5.93
CA PRO A 115 -12.99 -6.90 5.15
C PRO A 115 -13.19 -5.39 5.37
N ASP A 116 -13.13 -4.93 6.62
CA ASP A 116 -13.30 -3.51 6.94
C ASP A 116 -12.14 -2.68 6.40
N PHE A 117 -10.92 -3.19 6.54
CA PHE A 117 -9.72 -2.57 6.01
C PHE A 117 -9.77 -2.47 4.48
N ALA A 118 -10.20 -3.53 3.79
CA ALA A 118 -10.42 -3.52 2.34
C ALA A 118 -11.48 -2.50 1.90
N ALA A 119 -12.58 -2.37 2.65
CA ALA A 119 -13.61 -1.39 2.35
C ALA A 119 -13.11 0.06 2.49
N ILE A 120 -12.39 0.36 3.58
CA ILE A 120 -11.81 1.69 3.82
C ILE A 120 -10.82 2.06 2.71
N ASN A 121 -9.90 1.14 2.37
CA ASN A 121 -8.91 1.37 1.32
C ASN A 121 -9.55 1.56 -0.06
N LEU A 122 -10.59 0.79 -0.38
CA LEU A 122 -11.32 0.93 -1.64
C LEU A 122 -11.97 2.31 -1.74
N VAL A 123 -12.64 2.78 -0.69
CA VAL A 123 -13.26 4.12 -0.67
C VAL A 123 -12.21 5.21 -0.81
N ALA A 124 -11.07 5.08 -0.13
CA ALA A 124 -9.97 6.03 -0.26
C ALA A 124 -9.44 6.10 -1.70
N LEU A 125 -9.21 4.95 -2.36
CA LEU A 125 -8.77 4.89 -3.75
C LEU A 125 -9.81 5.41 -4.73
N GLN A 126 -11.10 5.15 -4.48
CA GLN A 126 -12.19 5.71 -5.28
C GLN A 126 -12.23 7.25 -5.22
N GLY A 127 -11.85 7.84 -4.07
CA GLY A 127 -11.77 9.29 -3.90
C GLY A 127 -10.68 9.97 -4.73
N ILE A 128 -9.68 9.22 -5.20
CA ILE A 128 -8.56 9.71 -6.02
C ILE A 128 -8.51 9.00 -7.39
N SER A 129 -9.62 8.41 -7.84
CA SER A 129 -9.60 7.53 -9.01
C SER A 129 -9.20 8.27 -10.29
N GLU A 130 -9.59 9.55 -10.42
CA GLU A 130 -9.19 10.41 -11.54
C GLU A 130 -7.67 10.60 -11.63
N ASP A 131 -6.99 10.82 -10.49
CA ASP A 131 -5.52 10.94 -10.42
C ASP A 131 -4.83 9.61 -10.79
N LEU A 132 -5.49 8.49 -10.54
CA LEU A 132 -5.02 7.15 -10.88
C LEU A 132 -5.35 6.73 -12.32
N GLY A 133 -6.19 7.49 -13.04
CA GLY A 133 -6.71 7.11 -14.36
C GLY A 133 -7.64 5.89 -14.32
N LEU A 134 -8.32 5.66 -13.19
CA LEU A 134 -9.21 4.53 -12.90
C LEU A 134 -10.59 4.99 -12.39
#